data_AF-A0A924YQF9-F1
#
_entry.id   AF-A0A924YQF9-F1
#
_cell.length_a   1.000
_cell.length_b   1.000
_cell.length_c   1.000
_cell.angle_alpha   90.00
_cell.angle_beta   90.00
_cell.angle_gamma   90.00
#
_symmetry.space_group_name_H-M   'P 1'
#
loop_
_entity.id
_entity.type
_entity.pdbx_description
1 polymer ?
#
loop_
_entity_poly.entity_id
_entity_poly.type
_entity_poly.pdbx_seq_one_letter_code
_entity_poly.pdbx_strand_id
1 'polypeptide(L)' 'MKTATATQVKARFEAYLKQSETAPVIVTKRGKPVAMLVAVQA' A
#
# COMPACT_ATOMS: atom_id res chain seq x y z
N MET A 1 -7.70 -7.27 0.62
CA MET A 1 -7.02 -6.17 1.33
C MET A 1 -5.62 -6.64 1.69
N LYS A 2 -4.57 -5.92 1.30
CA LYS A 2 -3.17 -6.32 1.52
C LYS A 2 -2.51 -5.38 2.52
N THR A 3 -1.58 -5.88 3.34
CA THR A 3 -0.80 -5.07 4.28
C THR A 3 0.66 -5.07 3.87
N ALA A 4 1.30 -3.89 3.87
CA ALA A 4 2.71 -3.70 3.57
C ALA A 4 3.36 -2.75 4.58
N THR A 5 4.66 -2.89 4.82
CA THR A 5 5.39 -1.91 5.64
C THR A 5 5.74 -0.67 4.81
N ALA A 6 5.91 0.48 5.46
CA ALA A 6 6.38 1.69 4.81
C ALA A 6 7.73 1.49 4.08
N THR A 7 8.60 0.61 4.60
CA THR A 7 9.87 0.26 3.96
C THR A 7 9.69 -0.57 2.69
N GLN A 8 8.75 -1.54 2.69
CA GLN A 8 8.40 -2.31 1.49
C GLN A 8 7.78 -1.43 0.41
N VAL A 9 6.85 -0.55 0.81
CA VAL A 9 6.21 0.41 -0.11
C VAL A 9 7.26 1.34 -0.72
N LYS A 10 8.20 1.87 0.08
CA LYS A 10 9.31 2.69 -0.45
C LYS A 10 10.17 1.92 -1.47
N ALA A 11 10.50 0.66 -1.20
CA ALA A 11 11.39 -0.12 -2.05
C ALA A 11 10.72 -0.63 -3.34
N ARG A 12 9.39 -0.77 -3.36
CA ARG A 12 8.63 -1.41 -4.45
C ARG A 12 7.35 -0.63 -4.77
N PHE A 13 7.44 0.70 -4.81
CA PHE A 13 6.26 1.58 -4.86
C PHE A 13 5.33 1.24 -6.02
N GLU A 14 5.85 1.11 -7.24
CA GLU A 14 5.06 0.79 -8.44
C GLU A 14 4.30 -0.53 -8.32
N ALA A 15 4.91 -1.56 -7.71
CA ALA A 15 4.26 -2.85 -7.51
C ALA A 15 3.06 -2.75 -6.56
N TYR A 16 3.16 -1.92 -5.52
CA TYR A 16 2.04 -1.69 -4.60
C TYR A 16 1.00 -0.72 -5.17
N LEU A 17 1.41 0.23 -6.01
CA LEU A 17 0.50 1.08 -6.77
C LEU A 17 -0.38 0.23 -7.69
N LYS A 18 0.21 -0.67 -8.48
CA LYS A 18 -0.54 -1.60 -9.33
C LYS A 18 -1.46 -2.53 -8.53
N GLN A 19 -1.01 -3.01 -7.37
CA GLN A 19 -1.86 -3.83 -6.49
C GLN A 19 -3.06 -3.04 -5.95
N SER A 20 -2.91 -1.73 -5.72
CA SER A 20 -3.98 -0.87 -5.22
C SER A 20 -5.16 -0.75 -6.20
N GLU A 21 -4.93 -1.02 -7.49
CA GLU A 21 -5.98 -1.09 -8.52
C GLU A 21 -6.95 -2.25 -8.30
N THR A 22 -6.49 -3.35 -7.69
CA THR A 22 -7.31 -4.54 -7.41
C THR A 22 -7.91 -4.52 -6.01
N ALA A 23 -7.15 -4.07 -5.02
CA ALA A 23 -7.64 -3.93 -3.64
C ALA A 23 -6.79 -2.92 -2.85
N PRO A 24 -7.38 -2.22 -1.85
CA PRO A 24 -6.62 -1.30 -1.01
C PRO A 24 -5.41 -1.97 -0.32
N VAL A 25 -4.32 -1.21 -0.23
CA VAL A 25 -3.08 -1.61 0.45
C VAL A 25 -2.91 -0.80 1.73
N ILE A 26 -3.03 -1.44 2.90
CA ILE A 26 -2.73 -0.81 4.19
C ILE A 26 -1.22 -0.71 4.36
N VAL A 27 -0.74 0.49 4.68
CA VAL A 27 0.66 0.76 4.98
C VAL A 27 0.85 0.82 6.49
N THR A 28 1.81 0.06 6.99
CA THR A 28 2.16 0.01 8.42
C THR A 28 3.57 0.57 8.68
N LYS A 29 3.76 1.13 9.87
CA LYS A 29 5.08 1.53 10.40
C LYS A 29 5.20 0.98 11.82
N ARG A 30 6.23 0.17 12.08
CA ARG A 30 6.42 -0.53 13.37
C ARG A 30 5.17 -1.32 13.81
N GLY A 31 4.56 -2.05 12.88
CA GLY A 31 3.36 -2.86 13.12
C GLY A 31 2.04 -2.08 13.25
N LYS A 32 2.08 -0.74 13.26
CA LYS A 32 0.88 0.10 13.38
C LYS A 32 0.42 0.57 12.00
N PRO A 33 -0.87 0.50 11.63
CA PRO A 33 -1.41 1.13 10.43
C PRO A 33 -1.18 2.64 10.47
N VAL A 34 -0.73 3.22 9.37
CA VAL A 34 -0.43 4.67 9.28
C VAL A 34 -0.95 5.32 8.01
N ALA A 35 -1.20 4.56 6.94
CA ALA A 35 -1.76 5.06 5.69
C ALA A 35 -2.41 3.91 4.90
N MET A 36 -3.07 4.25 3.79
CA MET A 36 -3.62 3.30 2.84
C MET A 36 -3.40 3.81 1.41
N LEU A 37 -3.02 2.93 0.50
CA LEU A 37 -3.05 3.20 -0.95
C LEU A 37 -4.39 2.71 -1.50
N VAL A 38 -5.10 3.61 -2.16
CA VAL A 38 -6.36 3.33 -2.85
C VAL A 38 -6.20 3.88 -4.26
N ALA A 39 -6.41 3.03 -5.26
CA ALA A 39 -6.47 3.49 -6.63
C ALA A 39 -7.71 4.38 -6.82
N VAL A 40 -7.52 5.53 -7.46
CA VAL A 40 -8.62 6.36 -7.91
C VAL A 40 -9.04 5.85 -9.28
N GLN A 41 -10.30 5.43 -9.42
CA GLN A 41 -10.88 5.12 -10.74
C GLN A 41 -11.51 6.42 -11.26
N ALA A 42 -11.07 6.85 -12.44
CA ALA A 42 -11.65 7.96 -13.19
C ALA A 42 -12.56 7.43 -14.29
#